data_AF-A0A973FEC7-F1
#
_entry.id   AF-A0A973FEC7-F1
#
_cell.length_a   1.000
_cell.length_b   1.000
_cell.length_c   1.000
_cell.angle_alpha   90.00
_cell.angle_beta   90.00
_cell.angle_gamma   90.00
#
_symmetry.space_group_name_H-M   'P 1'
#
loop_
_entity.id
_entity.type
_entity.pdbx_description
1 polymer ?
#
loop_
_entity_poly.entity_id
_entity_poly.type
_entity_poly.pdbx_seq_one_letter_code
_entity_poly.pdbx_strand_id
1 'polypeptide(L)'
;MKHLAFLAVFFISFFARTGFCEDAIFSPARKTALEEMARNHCYRLLSPEQTVTLKEGSFTGGGGMNAKLAASAITDMNGDGRADVAVIIEHHAGGNPAISELSLLIDTANGFEQSLPVLLGENIALRRLYAEEASLFVPKT
;
A
#
# COMPACT_ATOMS: atom_id res chain seq x y z
N MET A 1 -22.29 -24.54 7.63
CA MET A 1 -20.93 -24.75 7.07
C MET A 1 -19.98 -23.80 7.79
N LYS A 2 -18.82 -24.26 8.25
CA LYS A 2 -17.87 -23.41 9.00
C LYS A 2 -16.80 -22.90 8.03
N HIS A 3 -16.74 -21.59 7.77
CA HIS A 3 -15.68 -21.03 6.94
C HIS A 3 -14.35 -21.03 7.70
N LEU A 4 -13.34 -21.67 7.11
CA LEU A 4 -11.99 -21.74 7.64
C LEU A 4 -11.24 -20.49 7.18
N ALA A 5 -11.03 -19.53 8.07
CA ALA A 5 -10.23 -18.35 7.75
C ALA A 5 -8.73 -18.72 7.75
N PHE A 6 -8.09 -18.66 6.60
CA PHE A 6 -6.63 -18.75 6.50
C PHE A 6 -6.01 -17.46 7.04
N LEU A 7 -5.51 -17.51 8.28
CA LEU A 7 -4.77 -16.43 8.89
C LEU A 7 -3.30 -16.53 8.49
N ALA A 8 -2.91 -15.80 7.42
CA ALA A 8 -1.50 -15.62 7.08
C ALA A 8 -0.83 -14.68 8.10
N VAL A 9 -0.22 -15.23 9.15
CA VAL A 9 0.62 -14.48 10.10
C VAL A 9 2.07 -14.55 9.63
N PHE A 10 2.59 -13.44 9.10
CA PHE A 10 4.03 -13.26 8.93
C PHE A 10 4.67 -12.64 10.18
N PHE A 11 5.89 -13.10 10.51
CA PHE A 11 6.49 -13.06 11.85
C PHE A 11 8.00 -13.39 11.72
N ILE A 12 8.97 -12.90 12.52
CA ILE A 12 8.99 -11.97 13.67
C ILE A 12 10.19 -11.02 13.50
N SER A 13 10.05 -9.73 13.83
CA SER A 13 11.17 -8.91 14.32
C SER A 13 10.73 -8.04 15.50
N PHE A 14 11.26 -8.34 16.69
CA PHE A 14 11.06 -7.56 17.91
C PHE A 14 12.42 -7.06 18.37
N PHE A 15 12.79 -5.83 17.99
CA PHE A 15 13.96 -5.15 18.53
C PHE A 15 13.53 -4.01 19.44
N ALA A 16 13.65 -4.24 20.75
CA ALA A 16 13.57 -3.16 21.72
C ALA A 16 14.79 -2.24 21.55
N ARG A 17 14.60 -1.12 20.86
CA ARG A 17 15.53 0.03 20.89
C ARG A 17 14.82 1.24 21.50
N THR A 18 14.93 1.33 22.82
CA THR A 18 14.71 2.59 23.55
C THR A 18 15.69 3.64 23.02
N GLY A 19 15.18 4.71 22.39
CA GLY A 19 15.97 5.89 22.04
C GLY A 19 16.17 6.19 20.55
N PHE A 20 15.34 5.69 19.64
CA PHE A 20 15.21 6.32 18.32
C PHE A 20 14.24 7.50 18.38
N CYS A 21 14.63 8.62 17.76
CA CYS A 21 13.76 9.78 17.58
C CYS A 21 12.70 9.42 16.52
N GLU A 22 11.49 9.06 16.96
CA GLU A 22 10.44 8.48 16.11
C GLU A 22 9.88 9.45 15.04
N ASP A 23 10.21 10.74 15.16
CA ASP A 23 9.86 11.80 14.22
C ASP A 23 11.12 12.38 13.57
N ALA A 24 11.41 12.04 12.30
CA ALA A 24 12.18 12.91 11.37
C ALA A 24 12.31 12.44 9.90
N ILE A 25 12.00 11.19 9.49
CA ILE A 25 12.29 10.77 8.10
C ILE A 25 11.55 11.68 7.08
N PHE A 26 10.26 11.94 7.30
CA PHE A 26 9.48 12.89 6.50
C PHE A 26 8.66 13.83 7.38
N SER A 27 8.61 15.12 7.01
CA SER A 27 7.80 16.12 7.73
C SER A 27 6.31 15.79 7.67
N PRO A 28 5.49 16.18 8.67
CA PRO A 28 4.05 15.94 8.66
C PRO A 28 3.37 16.47 7.38
N ALA A 29 3.78 17.65 6.91
CA ALA A 29 3.29 18.23 5.65
C ALA A 29 3.61 17.36 4.41
N ARG A 30 4.82 16.76 4.34
CA ARG A 30 5.17 15.83 3.25
C ARG A 30 4.35 14.55 3.36
N LYS A 31 4.16 13.98 4.56
CA LYS A 31 3.30 12.80 4.77
C LYS A 31 1.86 13.07 4.29
N THR A 32 1.25 14.18 4.70
CA THR A 32 -0.09 14.58 4.24
C THR A 32 -0.15 14.76 2.72
N ALA A 33 0.85 15.37 2.09
CA ALA A 33 0.89 15.53 0.64
C ALA A 33 1.01 14.19 -0.12
N LEU A 34 1.70 13.19 0.45
CA LEU A 34 1.83 11.84 -0.11
C LEU A 34 0.54 11.02 0.04
N GLU A 35 -0.14 11.14 1.18
CA GLU A 35 -1.47 10.55 1.39
C GLU A 35 -2.51 11.14 0.44
N GLU A 36 -2.50 12.46 0.25
CA GLU A 36 -3.38 13.15 -0.70
C GLU A 36 -3.04 12.82 -2.16
N MET A 37 -1.74 12.65 -2.48
CA MET A 37 -1.31 12.13 -3.78
C MET A 37 -1.88 10.73 -4.03
N ALA A 38 -1.72 9.79 -3.09
CA ALA A 38 -2.26 8.44 -3.21
C ALA A 38 -3.80 8.42 -3.34
N ARG A 39 -4.51 9.32 -2.64
CA ARG A 39 -5.97 9.49 -2.76
C ARG A 39 -6.43 9.94 -4.14
N ASN A 40 -5.57 10.60 -4.91
CA ASN A 40 -5.90 11.15 -6.23
C ASN A 40 -5.04 10.54 -7.36
N HIS A 41 -4.39 9.41 -7.10
CA HIS A 41 -3.48 8.76 -8.04
C HIS A 41 -4.21 7.89 -9.07
N CYS A 42 -3.49 7.56 -10.15
CA CYS A 42 -3.94 6.70 -11.23
C CYS A 42 -3.33 5.31 -11.09
N TYR A 43 -4.12 4.31 -10.72
CA TYR A 43 -3.67 2.95 -10.46
C TYR A 43 -4.02 2.00 -11.59
N ARG A 44 -3.05 1.18 -12.01
CA ARG A 44 -3.31 -0.07 -12.73
C ARG A 44 -3.64 -1.17 -11.73
N LEU A 45 -4.77 -1.82 -11.97
CA LEU A 45 -5.26 -3.00 -11.24
C LEU A 45 -5.00 -4.26 -12.08
N LEU A 46 -4.98 -5.44 -11.46
CA LEU A 46 -4.75 -6.72 -12.13
C LEU A 46 -6.03 -7.52 -12.42
N SER A 47 -7.08 -7.40 -11.59
CA SER A 47 -8.26 -8.26 -11.72
C SER A 47 -9.60 -7.53 -11.45
N PRO A 48 -10.21 -6.87 -12.46
CA PRO A 48 -9.84 -6.85 -13.87
C PRO A 48 -8.57 -6.03 -14.16
N GLU A 49 -7.84 -6.35 -15.23
CA GLU A 49 -6.77 -5.48 -15.71
C GLU A 49 -7.38 -4.18 -16.26
N GLN A 50 -7.26 -3.12 -15.47
CA GLN A 50 -7.85 -1.82 -15.76
C GLN A 50 -7.06 -0.71 -15.06
N THR A 51 -6.96 0.45 -15.71
CA THR A 51 -6.49 1.68 -15.07
C THR A 51 -7.67 2.47 -14.50
N VAL A 52 -7.58 2.87 -13.23
CA VAL A 52 -8.56 3.72 -12.53
C VAL A 52 -7.88 4.94 -11.93
N THR A 53 -8.50 6.12 -12.01
CA THR A 53 -8.03 7.30 -11.30
C THR A 53 -8.91 7.52 -10.08
N LEU A 54 -8.34 7.43 -8.88
CA LEU A 54 -9.08 7.77 -7.67
C LEU A 54 -9.29 9.28 -7.58
N LYS A 55 -10.36 9.66 -6.89
CA LYS A 55 -10.66 11.02 -6.43
C LYS A 55 -10.99 10.92 -4.95
N GLU A 56 -10.26 11.67 -4.12
CA GLU A 56 -10.43 11.68 -2.66
C GLU A 56 -10.29 10.27 -2.00
N GLY A 57 -9.64 9.33 -2.69
CA GLY A 57 -9.43 7.94 -2.27
C GLY A 57 -10.44 6.94 -2.82
N SER A 58 -11.30 7.32 -3.77
CA SER A 58 -12.33 6.43 -4.35
C SER A 58 -12.54 6.61 -5.86
N PHE A 59 -13.04 5.57 -6.52
CA PHE A 59 -13.45 5.57 -7.92
C PHE A 59 -14.73 4.75 -8.08
N THR A 60 -15.68 5.27 -8.85
CA THR A 60 -16.87 4.56 -9.33
C THR A 60 -16.96 4.71 -10.84
N GLY A 61 -16.98 3.59 -11.54
CA GLY A 61 -17.04 3.50 -12.99
C GLY A 61 -18.32 2.84 -13.51
N GLY A 62 -18.42 2.74 -14.83
CA GLY A 62 -19.46 1.94 -15.48
C GLY A 62 -19.37 0.45 -15.12
N GLY A 63 -20.46 -0.29 -15.35
CA GLY A 63 -20.51 -1.73 -15.08
C GLY A 63 -20.48 -2.13 -13.60
N GLY A 64 -20.68 -1.18 -12.69
CA GLY A 64 -20.59 -1.43 -11.24
C GLY A 64 -19.15 -1.66 -10.76
N MET A 65 -18.16 -1.13 -11.48
CA MET A 65 -16.77 -1.12 -11.05
C MET A 65 -16.58 -0.05 -9.96
N ASN A 66 -16.07 -0.44 -8.80
CA ASN A 66 -15.64 0.47 -7.74
C ASN A 66 -14.23 0.12 -7.28
N ALA A 67 -13.42 1.13 -6.97
CA ALA A 67 -12.12 0.97 -6.35
C ALA A 67 -11.92 2.03 -5.24
N LYS A 68 -11.15 1.71 -4.20
CA LYS A 68 -10.82 2.63 -3.11
C LYS A 68 -9.42 2.38 -2.56
N LEU A 69 -8.76 3.43 -2.08
CA LEU A 69 -7.57 3.33 -1.27
C LEU A 69 -7.97 2.79 0.11
N ALA A 70 -7.65 1.52 0.39
CA ALA A 70 -8.05 0.84 1.61
C ALA A 70 -7.01 1.01 2.74
N ALA A 71 -5.73 1.11 2.39
CA ALA A 71 -4.64 1.44 3.32
C ALA A 71 -3.45 2.07 2.57
N SER A 72 -2.64 2.85 3.28
CA SER A 72 -1.34 3.34 2.80
C SER A 72 -0.30 3.36 3.93
N ALA A 73 0.98 3.22 3.58
CA ALA A 73 2.12 3.40 4.47
C ALA A 73 3.28 4.07 3.73
N ILE A 74 4.02 4.94 4.42
CA ILE A 74 5.08 5.79 3.84
C ILE A 74 6.42 5.45 4.50
N THR A 75 7.41 5.08 3.70
CA THR A 75 8.83 4.93 4.10
C THR A 75 9.70 5.07 2.85
N ASP A 76 11.02 5.16 3.01
CA ASP A 76 11.95 4.90 1.90
C ASP A 76 11.98 3.38 1.64
N MET A 77 11.51 2.92 0.48
CA MET A 77 11.39 1.50 0.13
C MET A 77 12.48 1.04 -0.85
N ASN A 78 13.16 1.97 -1.52
CA ASN A 78 14.21 1.68 -2.49
C ASN A 78 15.63 2.04 -1.98
N GLY A 79 15.75 2.77 -0.87
CA GLY A 79 16.98 3.17 -0.21
C GLY A 79 17.66 4.42 -0.79
N ASP A 80 16.92 5.29 -1.49
CA ASP A 80 17.46 6.49 -2.15
C ASP A 80 17.26 7.81 -1.39
N GLY A 81 16.69 7.75 -0.18
CA GLY A 81 16.44 8.88 0.70
C GLY A 81 15.14 9.65 0.41
N ARG A 82 14.31 9.18 -0.53
CA ARG A 82 12.99 9.78 -0.83
C ARG A 82 11.84 8.96 -0.23
N ALA A 83 10.62 9.49 -0.37
CA ALA A 83 9.44 8.98 0.31
C ALA A 83 8.55 8.18 -0.64
N ASP A 84 8.62 6.86 -0.55
CA ASP A 84 7.75 5.96 -1.30
C ASP A 84 6.43 5.71 -0.53
N VAL A 85 5.40 5.25 -1.25
CA VAL A 85 4.08 4.95 -0.67
C VAL A 85 3.63 3.54 -1.05
N ALA A 86 3.55 2.64 -0.07
CA ALA A 86 2.87 1.36 -0.21
C ALA A 86 1.38 1.62 -0.08
N VAL A 87 0.58 1.09 -0.99
CA VAL A 87 -0.87 1.25 -1.02
C VAL A 87 -1.55 -0.09 -1.19
N ILE A 88 -2.70 -0.26 -0.54
CA ILE A 88 -3.61 -1.35 -0.86
C ILE A 88 -4.87 -0.76 -1.47
N ILE A 89 -5.17 -1.15 -2.70
CA ILE A 89 -6.41 -0.81 -3.38
C ILE A 89 -7.38 -1.97 -3.22
N GLU A 90 -8.55 -1.71 -2.67
CA GLU A 90 -9.68 -2.65 -2.66
C GLU A 90 -10.63 -2.28 -3.80
N HIS A 91 -11.03 -3.24 -4.62
CA HIS A 91 -11.91 -3.01 -5.76
C HIS A 91 -12.82 -4.21 -6.08
N HIS A 92 -13.89 -3.96 -6.82
CA HIS A 92 -14.81 -5.00 -7.30
C HIS A 92 -15.53 -4.52 -8.56
N ALA A 93 -15.93 -5.46 -9.42
CA ALA A 93 -16.77 -5.21 -10.59
C ALA A 93 -18.01 -6.12 -10.59
N GLY A 94 -19.16 -5.60 -11.02
CA GLY A 94 -20.31 -6.44 -11.40
C GLY A 94 -20.91 -7.35 -10.32
N GLY A 95 -20.72 -7.05 -9.03
CA GLY A 95 -21.19 -7.90 -7.91
C GLY A 95 -20.24 -9.04 -7.51
N ASN A 96 -19.03 -9.08 -8.07
CA ASN A 96 -17.95 -9.97 -7.63
C ASN A 96 -17.47 -9.62 -6.21
N PRO A 97 -16.79 -10.55 -5.51
CA PRO A 97 -16.13 -10.28 -4.23
C PRO A 97 -15.12 -9.13 -4.34
N ALA A 98 -14.86 -8.46 -3.20
CA ALA A 98 -13.88 -7.39 -3.13
C ALA A 98 -12.45 -7.96 -3.20
N ILE A 99 -11.69 -7.56 -4.20
CA ILE A 99 -10.29 -7.93 -4.41
C ILE A 99 -9.40 -6.85 -3.80
N SER A 100 -8.33 -7.25 -3.11
CA SER A 100 -7.31 -6.34 -2.61
C SER A 100 -5.97 -6.56 -3.32
N GLU A 101 -5.34 -5.48 -3.76
CA GLU A 101 -4.03 -5.48 -4.42
C GLU A 101 -3.07 -4.52 -3.72
N LEU A 102 -1.86 -4.99 -3.41
CA LEU A 102 -0.76 -4.17 -2.92
C LEU A 102 0.03 -3.61 -4.09
N SER A 103 0.36 -2.31 -4.07
CA SER A 103 1.31 -1.68 -4.99
C SER A 103 2.23 -0.75 -4.22
N LEU A 104 3.42 -0.48 -4.75
CA LEU A 104 4.29 0.60 -4.29
C LEU A 104 4.21 1.75 -5.29
N LEU A 105 4.19 2.99 -4.78
CA LEU A 105 4.41 4.21 -5.54
C LEU A 105 5.82 4.70 -5.20
N ILE A 106 6.75 4.55 -6.13
CA ILE A 106 8.17 4.89 -5.95
C ILE A 106 8.41 6.34 -6.39
N ASP A 107 9.00 7.18 -5.55
CA ASP A 107 9.26 8.59 -5.82
C ASP A 107 10.46 8.74 -6.76
N THR A 108 10.24 8.95 -8.07
CA THR A 108 11.31 9.12 -9.06
C THR A 108 11.55 10.60 -9.40
N ALA A 109 12.63 10.89 -10.12
CA ALA A 109 12.90 12.23 -10.67
C ALA A 109 11.77 12.77 -11.58
N ASN A 110 10.89 11.90 -12.10
CA ASN A 110 9.75 12.25 -12.95
C ASN A 110 8.40 12.19 -12.21
N GLY A 111 8.40 11.99 -10.90
CA GLY A 111 7.20 11.75 -10.08
C GLY A 111 7.03 10.27 -9.71
N PHE A 112 5.82 9.87 -9.33
CA PHE A 112 5.57 8.53 -8.79
C PHE A 112 5.36 7.46 -9.88
N GLU A 113 6.16 6.39 -9.81
CA GLU A 113 5.99 5.19 -10.64
C GLU A 113 5.34 4.07 -9.81
N GLN A 114 4.26 3.46 -10.33
CA GLN A 114 3.61 2.32 -9.69
C GLN A 114 4.39 1.02 -9.98
N SER A 115 4.67 0.23 -8.95
CA SER A 115 5.18 -1.13 -9.09
C SER A 115 4.18 -2.03 -9.84
N LEU A 116 4.61 -3.25 -10.21
CA LEU A 116 3.65 -4.31 -10.48
C LEU A 116 2.78 -4.53 -9.23
N PRO A 117 1.44 -4.60 -9.34
CA PRO A 117 0.61 -4.93 -8.20
C PRO A 117 0.80 -6.39 -7.77
N VAL A 118 0.47 -6.69 -6.52
CA VAL A 118 0.44 -8.04 -5.96
C VAL A 118 -0.96 -8.31 -5.43
N LEU A 119 -1.60 -9.34 -5.96
CA LEU A 119 -2.91 -9.80 -5.51
C LEU A 119 -2.81 -10.33 -4.07
N LEU A 120 -3.48 -9.68 -3.13
CA LEU A 120 -3.56 -10.13 -1.73
C LEU A 120 -4.72 -11.11 -1.50
N GLY A 121 -5.74 -11.08 -2.38
CA GLY A 121 -6.85 -12.03 -2.42
C GLY A 121 -8.23 -11.37 -2.37
N GLU A 122 -9.25 -12.22 -2.27
CA GLU A 122 -10.66 -11.84 -2.19
C GLU A 122 -11.17 -11.76 -0.74
N ASN A 123 -12.00 -10.76 -0.45
CA ASN A 123 -12.68 -10.53 0.83
C ASN A 123 -11.76 -10.56 2.06
N ILE A 124 -10.51 -10.09 1.91
CA ILE A 124 -9.55 -10.05 3.00
C ILE A 124 -9.85 -8.90 3.97
N ALA A 125 -9.71 -9.16 5.27
CA ALA A 125 -9.85 -8.13 6.29
C ALA A 125 -8.49 -7.47 6.58
N LEU A 126 -8.23 -6.33 5.93
CA LEU A 126 -7.05 -5.51 6.22
C LEU A 126 -7.14 -4.98 7.66
N ARG A 127 -6.13 -5.28 8.48
CA ARG A 127 -6.04 -4.76 9.86
C ARG A 127 -5.16 -3.53 9.95
N ARG A 128 -3.94 -3.61 9.43
CA ARG A 128 -2.94 -2.54 9.36
C ARG A 128 -2.01 -2.81 8.18
N LEU A 129 -1.50 -1.76 7.58
CA LEU A 129 -0.34 -1.78 6.68
C LEU A 129 0.79 -1.05 7.42
N TYR A 130 1.98 -1.63 7.39
CA TYR A 130 3.20 -1.02 7.90
C TYR A 130 4.27 -1.14 6.82
N ALA A 131 5.17 -0.17 6.78
CA ALA A 131 6.37 -0.23 5.98
C ALA A 131 7.53 0.23 6.84
N GLU A 132 8.66 -0.45 6.70
CA GLU A 132 9.90 -0.19 7.44
C GLU A 132 11.03 -0.14 6.41
N GLU A 133 11.96 0.80 6.57
CA GLU A 133 13.20 0.80 5.79
C GLU A 133 13.96 -0.51 6.11
N ALA A 134 14.48 -1.18 5.08
CA ALA A 134 15.22 -2.42 5.25
C ALA A 134 16.58 -2.16 5.92
N SER A 135 16.61 -2.10 7.26
CA SER A 135 17.84 -1.98 8.02
C SER A 135 18.79 -3.11 7.63
N LEU A 136 19.89 -2.75 6.96
CA LEU A 136 20.83 -3.65 6.33
C LEU A 136 21.16 -4.83 7.25
N PHE A 137 20.72 -6.04 6.88
CA PHE A 137 21.00 -7.24 7.66
C PHE A 137 22.51 -7.50 7.58
N VAL A 138 23.24 -6.99 8.57
CA VAL A 138 24.64 -7.34 8.80
C VAL A 138 24.63 -8.70 9.51
N PRO A 139 24.92 -9.83 8.81
CA PRO A 139 25.07 -11.09 9.50
C PRO A 139 26.20 -10.95 10.53
N LYS A 140 25.92 -11.30 11.78
CA LYS A 140 26.97 -11.46 12.78
C LYS A 140 27.82 -12.67 12.37
N THR A 141 29.07 -12.39 12.02
CA THR A 141 30.16 -13.37 11.85
C THR A 141 30.51 -14.01 13.19
#